data_AF-A0A942FLQ7-F1
#
_entry.id   AF-A0A942FLQ7-F1
#
_cell.length_a   1.000
_cell.length_b   1.000
_cell.length_c   1.000
_cell.angle_alpha   90.00
_cell.angle_beta   90.00
_cell.angle_gamma   90.00
#
_symmetry.space_group_name_H-M   'P 1'
#
loop_
_entity.id
_entity.type
_entity.pdbx_description
1 polymer ?
#
loop_
_entity_poly.entity_id
_entity_poly.type
_entity_poly.pdbx_seq_one_letter_code
_entity_poly.pdbx_strand_id
1 'polypeptide(L)'
;MANNVKETLQNLIQQVTNDNSLSSDQKVKLLESLQTLSTPLQSDRWIFRLVVAFLGLTVLLTVLGGFYLSIKTAATIPEGLIALGSAAVGALAGLLAPSPMK
;
A
#
# COMPACT_ATOMS: atom_id res chain seq x y z
N MET A 1 22.87 2.08 -15.00
CA MET A 1 22.59 3.46 -14.56
C MET A 1 21.95 3.54 -13.18
N ALA A 2 21.27 2.49 -12.68
CA ALA A 2 20.73 2.45 -11.31
C ALA A 2 21.80 2.13 -10.24
N ASN A 3 22.90 1.52 -10.65
CA ASN A 3 24.00 1.05 -9.82
C ASN A 3 24.79 2.22 -9.20
N ASN A 4 25.02 3.26 -10.00
CA ASN A 4 25.74 4.48 -9.65
C ASN A 4 24.98 5.33 -8.62
N VAL A 5 23.64 5.37 -8.70
CA VAL A 5 22.80 6.13 -7.76
C VAL A 5 22.85 5.50 -6.36
N LYS A 6 22.81 4.17 -6.28
CA LYS A 6 22.86 3.45 -5.00
C LYS A 6 24.19 3.70 -4.26
N GLU A 7 25.30 3.70 -4.98
CA GLU A 7 26.64 3.98 -4.44
C GLU A 7 26.80 5.45 -4.02
N THR A 8 26.19 6.38 -4.75
CA THR A 8 26.19 7.81 -4.39
C THR A 8 25.39 8.05 -3.11
N LEU A 9 24.24 7.39 -2.95
CA LEU A 9 23.43 7.45 -1.73
C LEU A 9 24.17 6.86 -0.52
N GLN A 10 24.90 5.76 -0.71
CA GLN A 10 25.70 5.17 0.36
C GLN A 10 26.84 6.09 0.80
N ASN A 11 27.54 6.73 -0.15
CA ASN A 11 28.56 7.74 0.15
C ASN A 11 27.97 8.94 0.91
N LEU A 12 26.80 9.45 0.51
CA LEU A 12 26.11 10.56 1.18
C LEU A 12 25.70 10.20 2.61
N ILE A 13 25.19 8.98 2.83
CA ILE A 13 24.84 8.48 4.18
C ILE A 13 26.09 8.37 5.06
N GLN A 14 27.21 7.87 4.50
CA GLN A 14 28.49 7.78 5.22
C GLN A 14 29.06 9.16 5.57
N GLN A 15 28.89 10.14 4.68
CA GLN A 15 29.38 11.50 4.87
C GLN A 15 28.55 12.24 5.93
N VAL A 16 27.22 12.11 5.92
CA VAL A 16 26.32 12.66 6.95
C VAL A 16 26.48 11.97 8.32
N THR A 17 26.86 10.68 8.32
CA THR A 17 27.13 9.93 9.56
C THR A 17 28.44 10.36 10.23
N ASN A 18 29.51 10.57 9.44
CA ASN A 18 30.83 10.98 9.94
C ASN A 18 30.96 12.48 10.23
N ASP A 19 30.04 13.32 9.75
CA ASP A 19 30.05 14.74 10.07
C ASP A 19 29.56 14.96 11.52
N ASN A 20 30.48 15.42 12.38
CA ASN A 20 30.26 15.66 13.80
C ASN A 20 29.67 17.07 14.08
N SER A 21 29.28 17.79 13.02
CA SER A 21 28.75 19.17 13.08
C SER A 21 27.22 19.28 13.03
N LEU A 22 26.50 18.17 12.85
CA LEU A 22 25.05 18.16 12.63
C LEU A 22 24.29 17.61 13.83
N SER A 23 23.40 18.44 14.39
CA SER A 23 22.49 18.09 15.49
C SER A 23 21.59 16.89 15.11
N SER A 24 21.26 16.05 16.09
CA SER A 24 20.51 14.79 15.92
C SER A 24 19.23 14.95 15.09
N ASP A 25 18.54 16.08 15.22
CA ASP A 25 17.31 16.41 14.46
C ASP A 25 17.54 16.55 12.95
N GLN A 26 18.71 17.06 12.54
CA GLN A 26 19.06 17.19 11.12
C GLN A 26 19.42 15.83 10.51
N LYS A 27 20.06 14.95 11.28
CA LYS A 27 20.37 13.58 10.85
C LYS A 27 19.09 12.77 10.63
N VAL A 28 18.12 12.88 11.53
CA VAL A 28 16.80 12.23 11.39
C VAL A 28 16.07 12.72 10.13
N LYS A 29 16.02 14.04 9.90
CA LYS A 29 15.33 14.62 8.75
C LYS A 29 15.96 14.25 7.39
N LEU A 30 17.29 14.12 7.36
CA LEU A 30 18.03 13.68 6.16
C LEU A 30 17.85 12.18 5.91
N LEU A 31 17.91 11.34 6.95
CA LEU A 31 17.65 9.90 6.82
C LEU A 31 16.21 9.63 6.36
N GLU A 32 15.24 10.39 6.89
CA GLU A 32 13.85 10.32 6.46
C GLU A 32 13.71 10.71 4.98
N SER A 33 14.31 11.83 4.55
CA SER A 33 14.30 12.27 3.14
C SER A 33 14.96 11.26 2.19
N LEU A 34 16.04 10.61 2.62
CA LEU A 34 16.72 9.57 1.83
C LEU A 34 15.92 8.26 1.80
N GLN A 35 15.22 7.90 2.88
CA GLN A 35 14.30 6.76 2.88
C GLN A 35 13.17 6.96 1.88
N THR A 36 12.57 8.16 1.83
CA THR A 36 11.50 8.50 0.87
C THR A 36 11.98 8.44 -0.59
N LEU A 37 13.25 8.73 -0.85
CA LEU A 37 13.86 8.63 -2.19
C LEU A 37 14.28 7.19 -2.56
N SER A 38 14.57 6.36 -1.56
CA SER A 38 15.04 4.97 -1.73
C SER A 38 13.93 3.94 -1.91
N THR A 39 12.66 4.36 -2.00
CA THR A 39 11.52 3.50 -2.34
C THR A 39 11.09 3.66 -3.80
N PRO A 40 11.91 3.27 -4.80
CA PRO A 40 11.50 3.30 -6.21
C PRO A 40 10.36 2.33 -6.50
N LEU A 41 10.16 1.30 -5.66
CA LEU A 41 9.06 0.35 -5.76
C LEU A 41 7.69 0.95 -5.42
N GLN A 42 7.66 2.05 -4.65
CA GLN A 42 6.42 2.74 -4.30
C GLN A 42 6.04 3.83 -5.32
N SER A 43 6.95 4.15 -6.25
CA SER A 43 6.70 5.17 -7.28
C SER A 43 5.84 4.66 -8.44
N ASP A 44 5.67 3.34 -8.58
CA ASP A 44 4.94 2.80 -9.72
C ASP A 44 3.43 2.80 -9.44
N ARG A 45 2.83 3.99 -9.47
CA ARG A 45 1.38 4.17 -9.31
C ARG A 45 0.57 3.32 -10.29
N TRP A 46 1.17 2.92 -11.41
CA TRP A 46 0.56 2.03 -12.38
C TRP A 46 0.44 0.60 -11.89
N ILE A 47 1.47 0.04 -11.21
CA ILE A 47 1.36 -1.31 -10.64
C ILE A 47 0.28 -1.35 -9.56
N PHE A 48 0.24 -0.34 -8.69
CA PHE A 48 -0.79 -0.22 -7.67
C PHE A 48 -2.20 -0.10 -8.29
N ARG A 49 -2.38 0.75 -9.31
CA ARG A 49 -3.67 0.89 -10.01
C ARG A 49 -4.09 -0.39 -10.72
N LEU A 50 -3.18 -1.10 -11.38
CA LEU A 50 -3.49 -2.37 -12.05
C LEU A 50 -3.92 -3.43 -11.04
N VAL A 51 -3.16 -3.61 -9.96
CA VAL A 51 -3.46 -4.59 -8.92
C VAL A 51 -4.82 -4.30 -8.28
N VAL A 52 -5.08 -3.05 -7.89
CA VAL A 52 -6.36 -2.65 -7.31
C VAL A 52 -7.51 -2.81 -8.32
N ALA A 53 -7.29 -2.48 -9.59
CA ALA A 53 -8.30 -2.65 -10.64
C ALA A 53 -8.67 -4.12 -10.86
N PHE A 54 -7.68 -5.02 -10.94
CA PHE A 54 -7.94 -6.46 -11.09
C PHE A 54 -8.62 -7.04 -9.85
N LEU A 55 -8.14 -6.71 -8.64
CA LEU A 55 -8.76 -7.14 -7.39
C LEU A 55 -10.23 -6.66 -7.32
N GLY A 56 -10.48 -5.38 -7.60
CA GLY A 56 -11.83 -4.82 -7.62
C GLY A 56 -12.73 -5.49 -8.66
N LEU A 57 -12.21 -5.78 -9.85
CA LEU A 57 -12.94 -6.47 -10.90
C LEU A 57 -13.28 -7.92 -10.51
N THR A 58 -12.33 -8.66 -9.93
CA THR A 58 -12.58 -10.02 -9.41
C THR A 58 -13.69 -10.01 -8.36
N VAL A 59 -13.62 -9.08 -7.40
CA VAL A 59 -14.66 -8.89 -6.37
C VAL A 59 -16.01 -8.62 -7.04
N LEU A 60 -16.10 -7.68 -7.99
CA LEU A 60 -17.36 -7.39 -8.70
C LEU A 60 -17.91 -8.60 -9.46
N LEU A 61 -17.07 -9.35 -10.16
CA LEU A 61 -17.47 -10.56 -10.88
C LEU A 61 -17.98 -11.65 -9.93
N THR A 62 -17.35 -11.82 -8.77
CA THR A 62 -17.81 -12.78 -7.76
C THR A 62 -19.16 -12.40 -7.17
N VAL A 63 -19.41 -11.11 -6.94
CA VAL A 63 -20.71 -10.57 -6.49
C VAL A 63 -21.79 -10.83 -7.54
N LEU A 64 -21.53 -10.44 -8.80
CA LEU A 64 -22.48 -10.61 -9.90
C LEU A 64 -22.78 -12.08 -10.20
N GLY A 65 -21.75 -12.93 -10.19
CA GLY A 65 -21.90 -14.37 -10.39
C GLY A 65 -22.70 -15.04 -9.27
N GLY A 66 -22.40 -14.71 -8.02
CA GLY A 66 -23.15 -15.20 -6.85
C GLY A 66 -24.61 -14.74 -6.85
N PHE A 67 -24.85 -13.47 -7.22
CA PHE A 67 -26.19 -12.91 -7.34
C PHE A 67 -27.00 -13.58 -8.46
N TYR A 68 -26.40 -13.77 -9.65
CA TYR A 68 -27.03 -14.48 -10.76
C TYR A 68 -27.40 -15.92 -10.40
N LEU A 69 -26.49 -16.63 -9.72
CA LEU A 69 -26.72 -18.01 -9.31
C LEU A 69 -27.81 -18.14 -8.24
N SER A 70 -27.87 -17.19 -7.29
CA SER A 70 -28.90 -17.14 -6.25
C SER A 70 -30.29 -16.92 -6.83
N ILE A 71 -30.44 -16.03 -7.83
CA ILE A 71 -31.72 -15.81 -8.53
C ILE A 71 -32.15 -17.06 -9.31
N LYS A 72 -31.23 -17.71 -10.01
CA LYS A 72 -31.51 -18.89 -10.85
C LYS A 72 -31.91 -20.13 -10.05
N THR A 73 -31.36 -20.29 -8.85
CA THR A 73 -31.47 -21.54 -8.07
C THR A 73 -32.40 -21.38 -6.87
N ALA A 74 -32.91 -20.16 -6.60
CA ALA A 74 -33.60 -19.80 -5.35
C ALA A 74 -32.81 -20.20 -4.08
N ALA A 75 -31.50 -20.38 -4.25
CA ALA A 75 -30.60 -20.80 -3.19
C ALA A 75 -30.32 -19.62 -2.28
N THR A 76 -30.22 -19.90 -0.99
CA THR A 76 -29.79 -18.96 0.05
C THR A 76 -28.56 -18.18 -0.41
N ILE A 77 -28.52 -16.88 -0.05
CA ILE A 77 -27.42 -15.99 -0.42
C ILE A 77 -26.09 -16.69 -0.10
N PRO A 78 -25.17 -16.84 -1.08
CA PRO A 78 -23.92 -17.54 -0.85
C PRO A 78 -23.14 -16.92 0.31
N GLU A 79 -22.71 -17.72 1.28
CA GLU A 79 -21.96 -17.23 2.45
C GLU A 79 -20.70 -16.45 2.04
N GLY A 80 -20.08 -16.84 0.92
CA GLY A 80 -18.95 -16.10 0.34
C GLY A 80 -19.27 -14.66 0.00
N LEU A 81 -20.51 -14.35 -0.40
CA LEU A 81 -20.94 -12.97 -0.68
C LEU A 81 -21.05 -12.13 0.60
N ILE A 82 -21.55 -12.74 1.67
CA ILE A 82 -21.67 -12.11 2.99
C ILE A 82 -20.28 -11.85 3.57
N ALA A 83 -19.36 -12.82 3.46
CA ALA A 83 -17.97 -12.69 3.90
C ALA A 83 -17.24 -11.56 3.14
N LEU A 84 -17.44 -11.46 1.82
CA LEU A 84 -16.87 -10.40 0.98
C LEU A 84 -17.39 -9.02 1.40
N GLY A 85 -18.70 -8.90 1.66
CA GLY A 85 -19.31 -7.67 2.15
C GLY A 85 -18.75 -7.25 3.51
N SER A 86 -18.60 -8.20 4.43
CA SER A 86 -18.00 -7.94 5.75
C SER A 86 -16.54 -7.49 5.65
N ALA A 87 -15.76 -8.09 4.75
CA ALA A 87 -14.38 -7.69 4.50
C ALA A 87 -14.28 -6.27 3.93
N ALA A 88 -15.19 -5.90 3.01
CA ALA A 88 -15.25 -4.55 2.46
C ALA A 88 -15.60 -3.50 3.53
N VAL A 89 -16.56 -3.79 4.41
CA VAL A 89 -16.89 -2.91 5.54
C VAL A 89 -15.70 -2.78 6.50
N GLY A 90 -15.00 -3.88 6.80
CA GLY A 90 -13.78 -3.86 7.62
C GLY A 90 -12.65 -3.01 7.01
N ALA A 91 -12.46 -3.08 5.69
CA ALA A 91 -11.48 -2.25 4.99
C ALA A 91 -11.85 -0.75 5.04
N LEU A 92 -13.13 -0.41 4.86
CA LEU A 92 -13.62 0.96 4.99
C LEU A 92 -13.45 1.49 6.43
N ALA A 93 -13.77 0.66 7.42
CA ALA A 93 -13.54 0.99 8.83
C ALA A 93 -12.05 1.21 9.12
N GLY A 94 -11.16 0.39 8.54
CA GLY A 94 -9.71 0.57 8.65
C GLY A 94 -9.20 1.88 8.03
N LEU A 95 -9.77 2.33 6.90
CA LEU A 95 -9.41 3.62 6.29
C LEU A 95 -9.93 4.83 7.07
N LEU A 96 -11.07 4.68 7.76
CA LEU A 96 -11.70 5.74 8.55
C LEU A 96 -11.24 5.74 10.02
N ALA A 97 -10.48 4.72 10.44
CA ALA A 97 -9.95 4.65 11.78
C ALA A 97 -8.98 5.83 12.01
N PRO A 98 -9.19 6.63 13.08
CA PRO A 98 -8.31 7.76 13.36
C PRO A 98 -6.89 7.25 13.61
N SER A 99 -5.90 7.92 13.01
CA SER A 99 -4.51 7.62 13.27
C SER A 99 -4.20 7.87 14.75
N PRO A 100 -3.50 6.96 15.45
CA PRO A 100 -3.16 7.14 16.86
C PRO A 100 -2.38 8.44 17.03
N MET A 101 -2.97 9.38 17.77
CA MET A 101 -2.28 10.60 18.19
C MET A 101 -1.21 10.19 19.21
N LYS A 102 0.06 10.38 18.86
CA LYS A 102 1.17 10.37 19.83
C LYS A 102 1.28 11.75 20.47
#